data_AF-G8TVZ0-F1
#
_entry.id   AF-G8TVZ0-F1
#
_cell.length_a   1.000
_cell.length_b   1.000
_cell.length_c   1.000
_cell.angle_alpha   90.00
_cell.angle_beta   90.00
_cell.angle_gamma   90.00
#
_symmetry.space_group_name_H-M   'P 1'
#
loop_
_entity.id
_entity.type
_entity.pdbx_description
1 polymer ?
#
loop_
_entity_poly.entity_id
_entity_poly.type
_entity_poly.pdbx_seq_one_letter_code
_entity_poly.pdbx_strand_id
1 'polypeptide(L)'
;MSEEIFLRGMITIRFLSALMELTGAILMWRYARLDMAIRINGFLGMAGPLVLTTTMLLGIAGLAASRVPVAKIFWIGLGVAFILWGTTRS
;
A
#
# COMPACT_ATOMS: atom_id res chain seq x y z
N MET A 1 3.57 -23.72 -4.14
CA MET A 1 3.28 -23.55 -2.69
C MET A 1 3.77 -22.20 -2.16
N SER A 2 4.96 -21.70 -2.55
CA SER A 2 5.45 -20.37 -2.12
C SER A 2 4.59 -19.20 -2.62
N GLU A 3 4.26 -19.14 -3.91
CA GLU A 3 3.53 -18.03 -4.53
C GLU A 3 2.15 -17.76 -3.90
N GLU A 4 1.44 -18.82 -3.54
CA GLU A 4 0.10 -18.72 -2.95
C GLU A 4 0.12 -17.98 -1.59
N ILE A 5 1.17 -18.17 -0.80
CA ILE A 5 1.35 -17.49 0.48
C ILE A 5 1.57 -15.99 0.25
N PHE A 6 2.36 -15.61 -0.76
CA PHE A 6 2.55 -14.21 -1.13
C PHE A 6 1.25 -13.57 -1.64
N LEU A 7 0.49 -14.28 -2.48
CA LEU A 7 -0.80 -13.82 -2.98
C LEU A 7 -1.81 -13.61 -1.84
N ARG A 8 -1.96 -14.60 -0.95
CA ARG A 8 -2.82 -14.49 0.23
C ARG A 8 -2.39 -13.32 1.12
N GLY A 9 -1.09 -13.12 1.31
CA GLY A 9 -0.53 -11.97 2.04
C GLY A 9 -0.91 -10.62 1.41
N MET A 10 -0.76 -10.49 0.09
CA MET A 10 -1.16 -9.28 -0.64
C MET A 10 -2.66 -8.99 -0.49
N ILE A 11 -3.50 -10.01 -0.62
CA ILE A 11 -4.96 -9.91 -0.47
C ILE A 11 -5.30 -9.44 0.96
N THR A 12 -4.72 -10.05 1.99
CA THR A 12 -4.95 -9.68 3.39
C THR A 12 -4.58 -8.22 3.66
N ILE A 13 -3.43 -7.76 3.16
CA ILE A 13 -3.00 -6.36 3.31
C ILE A 13 -3.98 -5.39 2.65
N ARG A 14 -4.56 -5.76 1.49
CA ARG A 14 -5.59 -4.94 0.82
C ARG A 14 -6.88 -4.86 1.64
N PHE A 15 -7.33 -5.97 2.23
CA PHE A 15 -8.49 -5.95 3.13
C PHE A 15 -8.25 -5.08 4.35
N LEU A 16 -7.06 -5.18 4.98
CA LEU A 16 -6.71 -4.34 6.13
C LEU A 16 -6.68 -2.85 5.74
N SER A 17 -6.06 -2.51 4.61
CA SER A 17 -6.05 -1.12 4.12
C SER A 17 -7.45 -0.59 3.82
N ALA A 18 -8.31 -1.40 3.19
CA ALA A 18 -9.69 -1.00 2.92
C ALA A 18 -10.48 -0.77 4.22
N LEU A 19 -10.23 -1.58 5.26
CA LEU A 19 -10.85 -1.40 6.57
C LEU A 19 -10.36 -0.13 7.27
N MET A 20 -9.09 0.26 7.09
CA MET A 20 -8.57 1.53 7.61
C MET A 20 -9.28 2.73 6.96
N GLU A 21 -9.43 2.71 5.64
CA GLU A 21 -10.17 3.75 4.89
C GLU A 21 -11.63 3.83 5.34
N LEU A 22 -12.30 2.67 5.45
CA LEU A 22 -13.68 2.60 5.92
C LEU A 22 -13.83 3.13 7.34
N THR A 23 -12.93 2.74 8.25
CA THR A 23 -12.89 3.25 9.62
C THR A 23 -12.69 4.76 9.63
N GLY A 24 -11.78 5.27 8.82
CA GLY A 24 -11.56 6.70 8.67
C GLY A 24 -12.82 7.44 8.21
N ALA A 25 -13.50 6.94 7.17
CA ALA A 25 -14.75 7.51 6.68
C ALA A 25 -15.85 7.50 7.76
N ILE A 26 -15.99 6.41 8.52
CA ILE A 26 -16.93 6.32 9.64
C ILE A 26 -16.59 7.35 10.73
N LEU A 27 -15.32 7.52 11.08
CA LEU A 27 -14.90 8.53 12.06
C LEU A 27 -15.16 9.96 11.56
N MET A 28 -14.88 10.25 10.29
CA MET A 28 -15.19 11.54 9.68
C MET A 28 -16.68 11.86 9.74
N TRP A 29 -17.54 10.88 9.41
CA TRP A 29 -18.98 11.03 9.58
C TRP A 29 -19.33 11.26 11.06
N ARG A 30 -18.83 10.40 11.97
CA ARG A 30 -19.18 10.45 13.40
C ARG A 30 -18.83 11.78 14.07
N TYR A 31 -17.70 12.39 13.70
CA TYR A 31 -17.27 13.68 14.24
C TYR A 31 -17.87 14.88 13.52
N ALA A 32 -18.32 14.72 12.27
CA ALA A 32 -18.98 15.75 11.46
C ALA A 32 -18.25 17.11 11.46
N ARG A 33 -16.91 17.06 11.45
CA ARG A 33 -16.02 18.22 11.58
C ARG A 33 -14.93 18.19 10.53
N LEU A 34 -14.82 19.30 9.78
CA LEU A 34 -13.85 19.41 8.68
C LEU A 34 -12.40 19.28 9.16
N ASP A 35 -12.06 19.92 10.29
CA ASP A 35 -10.71 19.88 10.86
C ASP A 35 -10.30 18.45 11.28
N MET A 36 -11.25 17.69 11.82
CA MET A 36 -11.04 16.27 12.15
C MET A 36 -10.89 15.43 10.88
N ALA A 37 -11.68 15.69 9.85
CA ALA A 37 -11.58 14.98 8.58
C ALA A 37 -10.21 15.19 7.89
N ILE A 38 -9.71 16.42 7.88
CA ILE A 38 -8.37 16.74 7.35
C ILE A 38 -7.29 15.98 8.12
N ARG A 39 -7.38 15.90 9.46
CA ARG A 39 -6.43 15.15 10.28
C ARG A 39 -6.46 13.65 9.95
N ILE A 40 -7.64 13.05 9.89
CA ILE A 40 -7.81 11.62 9.57
C ILE A 40 -7.25 11.32 8.18
N ASN A 41 -7.58 12.13 7.18
CA ASN A 41 -7.01 12.00 5.83
C ASN A 41 -5.49 12.19 5.80
N GLY A 42 -4.93 13.05 6.66
CA GLY A 42 -3.49 13.17 6.83
C GLY A 42 -2.85 11.86 7.28
N PHE A 43 -3.43 11.20 8.28
CA PHE A 43 -2.95 9.88 8.73
C PHE A 43 -3.12 8.79 7.67
N LEU A 44 -4.29 8.70 7.03
CA LEU A 44 -4.55 7.72 5.96
C LEU A 44 -3.66 7.95 4.74
N GLY A 45 -3.37 9.20 4.41
CA GLY A 45 -2.47 9.57 3.32
C GLY A 45 -1.05 9.05 3.50
N MET A 46 -0.59 8.82 4.74
CA MET A 46 0.69 8.14 5.02
C MET A 46 0.58 6.62 4.95
N ALA A 47 -0.58 6.06 5.32
CA ALA A 47 -0.82 4.62 5.26
C ALA A 47 -0.83 4.09 3.81
N GLY A 48 -1.37 4.86 2.85
CA GLY A 48 -1.43 4.49 1.44
C GLY A 48 -0.07 4.08 0.84
N PRO A 49 0.97 4.94 0.88
CA PRO A 49 2.32 4.60 0.43
C PRO A 49 2.92 3.37 1.12
N LEU A 50 2.70 3.19 2.42
CA LEU A 50 3.20 2.03 3.18
C LEU A 50 2.54 0.73 2.74
N VAL A 51 1.21 0.71 2.63
CA VAL A 51 0.43 -0.44 2.15
C VAL A 51 0.85 -0.81 0.72
N LEU A 52 0.94 0.20 -0.16
CA LEU A 52 1.34 -0.01 -1.57
C LEU A 52 2.75 -0.59 -1.67
N THR A 53 3.72 0.00 -0.96
CA THR A 53 5.10 -0.47 -1.00
C THR A 53 5.20 -1.90 -0.48
N THR A 54 4.53 -2.20 0.64
CA THR A 54 4.56 -3.54 1.25
C THR A 54 3.93 -4.60 0.34
N THR A 55 2.77 -4.32 -0.26
CA THR A 55 2.10 -5.28 -1.16
C THR A 55 2.91 -5.47 -2.45
N MET A 56 3.54 -4.42 -2.98
CA MET A 56 4.44 -4.52 -4.14
C MET A 56 5.68 -5.36 -3.83
N LEU A 57 6.33 -5.14 -2.68
CA LEU A 57 7.49 -5.93 -2.27
C LEU A 57 7.13 -7.41 -2.09
N LEU A 58 5.98 -7.72 -1.51
CA LEU A 58 5.49 -9.11 -1.41
C LEU A 58 5.21 -9.73 -2.78
N GLY A 59 4.60 -8.98 -3.70
CA GLY A 59 4.37 -9.44 -5.07
C GLY A 59 5.67 -9.73 -5.81
N ILE A 60 6.65 -8.83 -5.71
CA ILE A 60 7.99 -9.00 -6.29
C ILE A 60 8.70 -10.21 -5.67
N ALA A 61 8.63 -10.37 -4.35
CA ALA A 61 9.23 -11.51 -3.65
C ALA A 61 8.60 -12.84 -4.11
N GLY A 62 7.28 -12.88 -4.30
CA GLY A 62 6.58 -14.02 -4.87
C GLY A 62 7.05 -14.34 -6.29
N LEU A 63 7.15 -13.34 -7.15
CA LEU A 63 7.66 -13.49 -8.53
C LEU A 63 9.14 -13.92 -8.58
N ALA A 64 9.97 -13.40 -7.67
CA ALA A 64 11.39 -13.76 -7.58
C ALA A 64 11.57 -15.24 -7.19
N ALA A 65 10.70 -15.77 -6.32
CA ALA A 65 10.67 -17.18 -5.99
C ALA A 65 10.38 -18.07 -7.20
N SER A 66 9.68 -17.54 -8.23
CA SER A 66 9.34 -18.20 -9.49
C SER A 66 10.43 -18.12 -10.57
N ARG A 67 11.64 -17.64 -10.25
CA ARG A 67 12.75 -17.40 -11.20
C ARG A 67 12.45 -16.32 -12.26
N VAL A 68 11.73 -15.27 -11.89
CA VAL A 68 11.57 -14.10 -12.79
C VAL A 68 12.94 -13.42 -13.03
N PRO A 69 13.27 -13.02 -14.28
CA PRO A 69 14.52 -12.34 -14.58
C PRO A 69 14.72 -11.07 -13.73
N VAL A 70 15.90 -10.95 -13.11
CA VAL A 70 16.27 -9.83 -12.21
C VAL A 70 16.07 -8.46 -12.86
N ALA A 71 16.26 -8.35 -14.18
CA ALA A 71 16.01 -7.13 -14.93
C ALA A 71 14.55 -6.62 -14.80
N LYS A 72 13.56 -7.52 -14.75
CA LYS A 72 12.15 -7.13 -14.57
C LYS A 72 11.89 -6.62 -13.16
N ILE A 73 12.53 -7.24 -12.17
CA ILE A 73 12.44 -6.83 -10.75
C ILE A 73 12.99 -5.41 -10.56
N PHE A 74 14.11 -5.08 -11.22
CA PHE A 74 14.70 -3.75 -11.18
C PHE A 74 13.73 -2.65 -11.67
N TRP A 75 13.09 -2.86 -12.82
CA TRP A 75 12.13 -1.88 -13.37
C TRP A 75 10.91 -1.69 -12.48
N ILE A 76 10.42 -2.75 -11.84
CA ILE A 76 9.31 -2.66 -10.87
C ILE A 76 9.73 -1.85 -9.65
N GLY A 77 10.92 -2.12 -9.08
CA GLY A 77 11.46 -1.37 -7.94
C GLY A 77 11.66 0.12 -8.26
N LEU A 78 12.13 0.43 -9.48
CA LEU A 78 12.29 1.81 -9.94
C LEU A 78 10.95 2.56 -10.03
N GLY A 79 9.90 1.91 -10.51
CA GLY A 79 8.54 2.47 -10.53
C GLY A 79 8.02 2.81 -9.13
N VAL A 80 8.26 1.92 -8.14
CA VAL A 80 7.92 2.19 -6.73
C VAL A 80 8.69 3.40 -6.20
N ALA A 81 9.99 3.50 -6.48
CA ALA A 81 10.80 4.65 -6.09
C ALA A 81 10.27 5.97 -6.67
N PHE A 82 9.83 5.98 -7.93
CA PHE A 82 9.21 7.16 -8.55
C PHE A 82 7.86 7.53 -7.94
N ILE A 83 7.02 6.55 -7.58
CA ILE A 83 5.77 6.82 -6.87
C ILE A 83 6.05 7.49 -5.52
N LEU A 84 7.01 6.95 -4.75
CA LEU A 84 7.41 7.52 -3.46
C LEU A 84 7.98 8.93 -3.62
N TRP A 85 8.88 9.12 -4.58
CA TRP A 85 9.45 10.44 -4.87
C TRP A 85 8.38 11.46 -5.25
N GLY A 86 7.49 11.12 -6.18
CA GLY A 86 6.41 12.02 -6.64
C GLY A 86 5.32 12.29 -5.60
N THR A 87 5.16 11.43 -4.60
CA THR A 87 4.20 11.64 -3.49
C THR A 87 4.84 12.28 -2.26
N THR A 88 6.17 12.39 -2.23
CA THR A 88 6.89 13.12 -1.19
C THR A 88 6.67 14.62 -1.42
N ARG A 89 5.94 15.27 -0.50
CA ARG A 89 5.74 16.73 -0.52
C ARG A 89 7.10 17.43 -0.32
N SER A 90 7.55 18.16 -1.35
CA SER A 90 8.59 19.20 -1.24
C SER A 90 7.96 20.54 -0.89
#